data_AF-A0A950AFT5-F1
#
_entry.id   AF-A0A950AFT5-F1
#
_cell.length_a   1.000
_cell.length_b   1.000
_cell.length_c   1.000
_cell.angle_alpha   90.00
_cell.angle_beta   90.00
_cell.angle_gamma   90.00
#
_symmetry.space_group_name_H-M   'P 1'
#
loop_
_entity.id
_entity.type
_entity.pdbx_description
1 polymer ?
#
loop_
_entity_poly.entity_id
_entity_poly.type
_entity_poly.pdbx_seq_one_letter_code
_entity_poly.pdbx_strand_id
1 'polypeptide(L)'
;MISRRKFLKRSSEVGAGIAVARAGLGTLLSDPIDHSAAGEVGLPEADRRAQQSFEIRCDSARSDTGRENPELTANGDEERYADKRANFAKTLPHNELGEVAPDAYADWVSILKLADPGQFERIPRDPLAVAKLNDPQATYAFDLVGIDSHATHLPPPPAFASRAMVVEMAELYWLALTADVPFQNYEASPLIGAALSDLNAFSHPLGSSSAGKITYQKLFRGETTGDLIGPYLSQFLWLEIPYGIKNIDQRYRFPSRNQHFLTEFADWLACQRGAEPAAKLQFDSEPRYICSNRELAEYVHRDFSFQTYLNAALIMLRLGDEALSPTNPYHGSRTQFGDITFGNKNVLSLVAQASLLGQKGAYYHKWLVHRRLRPECFAGRIDVHLSGRKSYDIDPQILNCDAVARVKAANGSCLLPLAFPEGCPTHPSYPAAHAANAGACATILKAFFNEDYPLPHPVEATADGSDLAPWKGQPLTLGNEINKLANNIALGRDAAGVHYRSDSVNGLFVGEEQALGLLCDYSRTYNERFDGFVLSTFRGEKIRVVNGELKQV
;
A
#
# COMPACT_ATOMS: atom_id res chain seq x y z
N MET A 1 20.71 12.04 -30.21
CA MET A 1 20.89 10.70 -30.84
C MET A 1 22.34 10.27 -30.73
N ILE A 2 22.65 9.31 -29.86
CA ILE A 2 24.00 8.73 -29.74
C ILE A 2 23.90 7.29 -30.29
N SER A 3 24.64 7.01 -31.36
CA SER A 3 24.53 5.72 -32.07
C SER A 3 25.16 4.56 -31.29
N ARG A 4 24.54 3.38 -31.40
CA ARG A 4 24.90 2.08 -30.77
C ARG A 4 26.37 1.64 -30.90
N ARG A 5 27.21 2.28 -31.74
CA ARG A 5 28.59 1.83 -32.02
C ARG A 5 29.64 2.25 -30.98
N LYS A 6 29.34 3.14 -30.04
CA LYS A 6 30.35 3.63 -29.08
C LYS A 6 30.45 2.84 -27.76
N PHE A 7 29.54 1.91 -27.49
CA PHE A 7 29.50 1.21 -26.20
C PHE A 7 30.38 -0.06 -26.12
N LEU A 8 30.79 -0.64 -27.26
CA LEU A 8 31.55 -1.91 -27.30
C LEU A 8 33.09 -1.76 -27.34
N LYS A 9 33.66 -0.59 -27.01
CA LYS A 9 35.11 -0.34 -27.13
C LYS A 9 35.84 -0.01 -25.81
N ARG A 10 35.34 -0.44 -24.66
CA ARG A 10 35.93 -0.13 -23.34
C ARG A 10 36.25 -1.34 -22.45
N SER A 11 36.60 -2.48 -23.05
CA SER A 11 37.05 -3.65 -22.28
C SER A 11 38.18 -4.38 -23.01
N SER A 12 39.34 -3.75 -23.16
CA SER A 12 40.57 -4.42 -23.60
C SER A 12 41.82 -3.60 -23.29
N GLU A 13 42.04 -3.19 -22.04
CA GLU A 13 43.35 -2.65 -21.61
C GLU A 13 43.63 -3.02 -20.14
N VAL A 14 44.24 -4.19 -19.91
CA VAL A 14 45.19 -4.41 -18.82
C VAL A 14 46.31 -5.29 -19.37
N GLY A 15 47.51 -4.73 -19.48
CA GLY A 15 48.70 -5.37 -20.02
C GLY A 15 49.55 -6.09 -18.95
N ALA A 16 50.02 -7.27 -19.35
CA ALA A 16 51.35 -7.88 -19.21
C ALA A 16 52.15 -7.87 -17.87
N GLY A 17 52.64 -9.07 -17.49
CA GLY A 17 53.70 -9.29 -16.50
C GLY A 17 54.21 -10.75 -16.36
N ILE A 18 54.95 -11.24 -17.38
CA ILE A 18 56.09 -12.20 -17.42
C ILE A 18 56.25 -13.33 -16.35
N ALA A 19 56.35 -14.59 -16.79
CA ALA A 19 57.55 -15.47 -16.64
C ALA A 19 57.43 -16.80 -17.41
N VAL A 20 58.50 -17.14 -18.15
CA VAL A 20 58.65 -18.34 -18.99
C VAL A 20 59.48 -19.40 -18.26
N ALA A 21 59.04 -20.66 -18.30
CA ALA A 21 59.92 -21.82 -18.19
C ALA A 21 59.52 -22.86 -19.25
N ARG A 22 60.44 -23.17 -20.18
CA ARG A 22 60.32 -24.23 -21.20
C ARG A 22 60.97 -25.51 -20.68
N ALA A 23 60.29 -26.65 -20.84
CA ALA A 23 60.89 -27.91 -21.33
C ALA A 23 59.82 -28.99 -21.51
N GLY A 24 59.83 -29.68 -22.66
CA GLY A 24 59.09 -30.95 -22.85
C GLY A 24 58.33 -31.04 -24.17
N LEU A 25 59.04 -31.37 -25.26
CA LEU A 25 58.46 -31.74 -26.55
C LEU A 25 57.59 -33.00 -26.41
N GLY A 26 56.33 -32.90 -26.85
CA GLY A 26 55.46 -34.03 -27.14
C GLY A 26 54.47 -33.61 -28.23
N THR A 27 54.87 -33.77 -29.49
CA THR A 27 54.00 -33.56 -30.66
C THR A 27 52.89 -34.61 -30.68
N LEU A 28 51.73 -34.24 -30.17
CA LEU A 28 50.45 -34.73 -30.65
C LEU A 28 49.80 -33.55 -31.37
N LEU A 29 49.64 -33.69 -32.68
CA LEU A 29 48.83 -32.79 -33.50
C LEU A 29 47.39 -32.91 -33.00
N SER A 30 47.00 -32.10 -32.02
CA SER A 30 45.61 -31.80 -31.75
C SER A 30 45.20 -30.74 -32.76
N ASP A 31 44.24 -31.06 -33.61
CA ASP A 31 43.55 -30.08 -34.44
C ASP A 31 43.17 -28.85 -33.60
N PRO A 32 43.21 -27.62 -34.17
CA PRO A 32 42.67 -26.47 -33.47
C PRO A 32 41.22 -26.77 -33.15
N ILE A 33 40.86 -26.80 -31.86
CA ILE A 33 39.46 -26.79 -31.44
C ILE A 33 38.87 -25.53 -32.06
N ASP A 34 38.04 -25.74 -33.06
CA ASP A 34 37.28 -24.70 -33.71
C ASP A 34 36.33 -24.09 -32.68
N HIS A 35 36.71 -22.96 -32.10
CA HIS A 35 35.87 -22.19 -31.18
C HIS A 35 34.68 -21.52 -31.89
N SER A 36 34.46 -21.75 -33.18
CA SER A 36 33.34 -21.16 -33.93
C SER A 36 32.04 -21.98 -33.95
N ALA A 37 31.99 -23.14 -33.30
CA ALA A 37 30.80 -23.99 -33.27
C ALA A 37 30.11 -24.06 -31.90
N ALA A 38 29.90 -22.92 -31.23
CA ALA A 38 28.71 -22.79 -30.39
C ALA A 38 27.56 -22.40 -31.32
N GLY A 39 26.98 -23.38 -32.01
CA GLY A 39 25.86 -23.14 -32.91
C GLY A 39 24.74 -22.43 -32.14
N GLU A 40 24.47 -21.17 -32.50
CA GLU A 40 23.29 -20.46 -31.99
C GLU A 40 22.07 -21.35 -32.28
N VAL A 41 21.41 -21.83 -31.22
CA VAL A 41 20.16 -22.57 -31.34
C VAL A 41 19.19 -21.66 -32.08
N GLY A 42 18.80 -22.06 -33.29
CA GLY A 42 18.16 -21.23 -34.32
C GLY A 42 17.25 -20.13 -33.75
N LEU A 43 17.81 -18.92 -33.59
CA LEU A 43 17.05 -17.74 -33.26
C LEU A 43 16.15 -17.42 -34.47
N PRO A 44 14.90 -16.97 -34.28
CA PRO A 44 14.20 -16.28 -35.35
C PRO A 44 15.14 -15.22 -35.91
N GLU A 45 15.22 -15.06 -37.24
CA GLU A 45 16.04 -14.00 -37.88
C GLU A 45 15.95 -12.73 -37.03
N ALA A 46 17.09 -12.18 -36.59
CA ALA A 46 17.13 -11.17 -35.52
C ALA A 46 16.14 -10.01 -35.76
N ASP A 47 15.92 -9.66 -37.03
CA ASP A 47 14.95 -8.65 -37.48
C ASP A 47 13.48 -9.04 -37.17
N ARG A 48 13.11 -10.31 -37.33
CA ARG A 48 11.77 -10.83 -37.00
C ARG A 48 11.49 -10.76 -35.50
N ARG A 49 12.45 -11.13 -34.65
CA ARG A 49 12.28 -11.05 -33.19
C ARG A 49 12.17 -9.61 -32.72
N ALA A 50 12.95 -8.70 -33.29
CA ALA A 50 12.87 -7.27 -33.01
C ALA A 50 11.49 -6.71 -33.41
N GLN A 51 10.99 -7.09 -34.58
CA GLN A 51 9.68 -6.68 -35.08
C GLN A 51 8.54 -7.19 -34.18
N GLN A 52 8.56 -8.47 -33.79
CA GLN A 52 7.58 -9.03 -32.85
C GLN A 52 7.57 -8.30 -31.50
N SER A 53 8.76 -8.00 -30.96
CA SER A 53 8.86 -7.23 -29.70
C SER A 53 8.31 -5.82 -29.85
N PHE A 54 8.48 -5.19 -31.02
CA PHE A 54 7.91 -3.88 -31.31
C PHE A 54 6.39 -3.93 -31.39
N GLU A 55 5.84 -4.91 -32.12
CA GLU A 55 4.40 -5.12 -32.26
C GLU A 55 3.72 -5.35 -30.91
N ILE A 56 4.26 -6.23 -30.05
CA ILE A 56 3.72 -6.47 -28.70
C ILE A 56 3.65 -5.17 -27.89
N ARG A 57 4.72 -4.36 -27.93
CA ARG A 57 4.75 -3.07 -27.21
C ARG A 57 3.76 -2.06 -27.78
N CYS A 58 3.62 -2.02 -29.10
CA CYS A 58 2.62 -1.18 -29.75
C CYS A 58 1.20 -1.61 -29.41
N ASP A 59 0.93 -2.92 -29.35
CA ASP A 59 -0.40 -3.44 -29.03
C ASP A 59 -0.78 -3.20 -27.57
N SER A 60 0.16 -3.34 -26.64
CA SER A 60 0.00 -2.89 -25.24
C SER A 60 -0.36 -1.41 -25.17
N ALA A 61 0.44 -0.53 -25.81
CA ALA A 61 0.18 0.90 -25.80
C ALA A 61 -1.18 1.27 -26.45
N ARG A 62 -1.55 0.61 -27.56
CA ARG A 62 -2.85 0.80 -28.22
C ARG A 62 -4.00 0.39 -27.31
N SER A 63 -3.85 -0.74 -26.63
CA SER A 63 -4.87 -1.24 -25.70
C SER A 63 -5.15 -0.25 -24.59
N ASP A 64 -4.13 0.42 -24.06
CA ASP A 64 -4.31 1.47 -23.04
C ASP A 64 -4.96 2.73 -23.62
N THR A 65 -4.48 3.23 -24.77
CA THR A 65 -5.09 4.41 -25.43
C THR A 65 -6.54 4.22 -25.88
N GLY A 66 -6.98 2.96 -26.03
CA GLY A 66 -8.36 2.61 -26.37
C GLY A 66 -9.29 2.51 -25.16
N ARG A 67 -8.78 2.65 -23.93
CA ARG A 67 -9.60 2.63 -22.72
C ARG A 67 -10.36 3.95 -22.57
N GLU A 68 -11.59 3.86 -22.10
CA GLU A 68 -12.32 5.03 -21.64
C GLU A 68 -11.73 5.49 -20.31
N ASN A 69 -11.36 6.78 -20.24
CA ASN A 69 -10.96 7.37 -18.97
C ASN A 69 -12.20 7.52 -18.07
N PRO A 70 -12.10 7.16 -16.78
CA PRO A 70 -13.23 7.30 -15.87
C PRO A 70 -13.63 8.77 -15.72
N GLU A 71 -14.93 9.02 -15.55
CA GLU A 71 -15.40 10.34 -15.13
C GLU A 71 -15.00 10.54 -13.66
N LEU A 72 -14.10 11.50 -13.42
CA LEU A 72 -13.58 11.76 -12.08
C LEU A 72 -14.34 12.90 -11.43
N THR A 73 -14.94 12.59 -10.28
CA THR A 73 -15.73 13.54 -9.52
C THR A 73 -15.16 13.67 -8.11
N ALA A 74 -14.73 14.88 -7.74
CA ALA A 74 -14.43 15.20 -6.36
C ALA A 74 -15.73 15.35 -5.55
N ASN A 75 -15.64 15.38 -4.22
CA ASN A 75 -16.83 15.49 -3.37
C ASN A 75 -17.42 16.93 -3.29
N GLY A 76 -16.77 17.91 -3.92
CA GLY A 76 -17.19 19.32 -3.99
C GLY A 76 -16.82 20.18 -2.78
N ASP A 77 -16.11 19.63 -1.79
CA ASP A 77 -15.75 20.39 -0.58
C ASP A 77 -14.74 21.52 -0.86
N GLU A 78 -13.85 21.32 -1.83
CA GLU A 78 -12.84 22.32 -2.19
C GLU A 78 -13.49 23.60 -2.70
N GLU A 79 -14.53 23.51 -3.52
CA GLU A 79 -15.30 24.65 -4.00
C GLU A 79 -16.22 25.23 -2.93
N ARG A 80 -16.81 24.36 -2.10
CA ARG A 80 -17.82 24.73 -1.09
C ARG A 80 -17.26 25.63 0.00
N TYR A 81 -16.04 25.38 0.47
CA TYR A 81 -15.49 26.10 1.63
C TYR A 81 -14.41 27.10 1.22
N ALA A 82 -14.70 28.39 1.40
CA ALA A 82 -13.75 29.47 1.09
C ALA A 82 -12.45 29.39 1.93
N ASP A 83 -12.54 28.89 3.16
CA ASP A 83 -11.40 28.70 4.06
C ASP A 83 -10.68 27.35 3.87
N LYS A 84 -11.10 26.54 2.88
CA LYS A 84 -10.50 25.23 2.56
C LYS A 84 -10.39 24.31 3.77
N ARG A 85 -11.31 24.42 4.74
CA ARG A 85 -11.33 23.64 5.99
C ARG A 85 -11.30 22.13 5.79
N ALA A 86 -11.72 21.65 4.62
CA ALA A 86 -11.87 20.26 4.25
C ALA A 86 -10.74 19.73 3.34
N ASN A 87 -9.70 20.53 3.08
CA ASN A 87 -8.62 20.16 2.17
C ASN A 87 -7.32 19.94 2.92
N PHE A 88 -6.47 19.08 2.37
CA PHE A 88 -5.10 18.89 2.81
C PHE A 88 -4.30 20.17 2.57
N ALA A 89 -3.57 20.61 3.58
CA ALA A 89 -2.68 21.77 3.47
C ALA A 89 -1.45 21.69 4.38
N LYS A 90 -1.13 20.51 4.95
CA LYS A 90 0.02 20.37 5.85
C LYS A 90 1.27 20.92 5.19
N THR A 91 2.06 21.67 5.96
CA THR A 91 3.26 22.44 5.56
C THR A 91 3.03 23.78 4.85
N LEU A 92 1.81 24.09 4.41
CA LEU A 92 1.47 25.44 3.94
C LEU A 92 1.25 26.38 5.14
N PRO A 93 1.25 27.71 4.93
CA PRO A 93 0.89 28.67 5.96
C PRO A 93 -0.53 28.45 6.51
N HIS A 94 -0.67 28.42 7.84
CA HIS A 94 -1.97 28.28 8.52
C HIS A 94 -2.24 29.46 9.46
N ASN A 95 -3.51 29.77 9.69
CA ASN A 95 -3.96 30.66 10.77
C ASN A 95 -3.91 29.96 12.15
N GLU A 96 -4.25 30.70 13.22
CA GLU A 96 -4.25 30.17 14.60
C GLU A 96 -5.36 29.14 14.90
N LEU A 97 -6.28 28.92 13.95
CA LEU A 97 -7.28 27.83 14.02
C LEU A 97 -6.80 26.57 13.28
N GLY A 98 -5.60 26.63 12.69
CA GLY A 98 -5.05 25.57 11.85
C GLY A 98 -5.75 25.43 10.50
N GLU A 99 -6.34 26.50 9.96
CA GLU A 99 -6.87 26.57 8.60
C GLU A 99 -5.83 27.19 7.67
N VAL A 100 -5.72 26.68 6.45
CA VAL A 100 -4.74 27.17 5.48
C VAL A 100 -5.04 28.61 5.06
N ALA A 101 -4.00 29.40 4.81
CA ALA A 101 -4.13 30.70 4.15
C ALA A 101 -4.70 30.49 2.72
N PRO A 102 -5.89 31.05 2.38
CA PRO A 102 -6.55 30.77 1.10
C PRO A 102 -5.69 31.09 -0.14
N ASP A 103 -4.91 32.17 -0.09
CA ASP A 103 -4.03 32.57 -1.19
C ASP A 103 -2.90 31.56 -1.42
N ALA A 104 -2.26 31.09 -0.32
CA ALA A 104 -1.21 30.08 -0.39
C ALA A 104 -1.74 28.75 -0.96
N TYR A 105 -2.98 28.39 -0.60
CA TYR A 105 -3.66 27.22 -1.16
C TYR A 105 -3.94 27.38 -2.66
N ALA A 106 -4.45 28.55 -3.07
CA ALA A 106 -4.75 28.85 -4.47
C ALA A 106 -3.49 28.82 -5.35
N ASP A 107 -2.38 29.38 -4.87
CA ASP A 107 -1.08 29.33 -5.54
C ASP A 107 -0.59 27.89 -5.69
N TRP A 108 -0.68 27.09 -4.64
CA TRP A 108 -0.30 25.67 -4.70
C TRP A 108 -1.14 24.89 -5.72
N VAL A 109 -2.47 25.08 -5.75
CA VAL A 109 -3.34 24.45 -6.76
C VAL A 109 -3.03 24.95 -8.17
N SER A 110 -2.67 26.23 -8.34
CA SER A 110 -2.23 26.75 -9.63
C SER A 110 -0.95 26.06 -10.14
N ILE A 111 0.01 25.81 -9.24
CA ILE A 111 1.25 25.08 -9.57
C ILE A 111 0.95 23.65 -10.03
N LEU A 112 0.05 22.94 -9.34
CA LEU A 112 -0.40 21.62 -9.78
C LEU A 112 -1.04 21.69 -11.18
N LYS A 113 -1.92 22.65 -11.44
CA LYS A 113 -2.56 22.80 -12.76
C LYS A 113 -1.57 23.09 -13.89
N LEU A 114 -0.46 23.78 -13.61
CA LEU A 114 0.56 24.09 -14.61
C LEU A 114 1.39 22.87 -14.99
N ALA A 115 1.55 21.90 -14.09
CA ALA A 115 2.40 20.71 -14.28
C ALA A 115 3.84 21.04 -14.73
N ASP A 116 4.32 22.25 -14.47
CA ASP A 116 5.68 22.69 -14.80
C ASP A 116 6.63 22.35 -13.65
N PRO A 117 7.61 21.44 -13.85
CA PRO A 117 8.59 21.06 -12.82
C PRO A 117 9.28 22.26 -12.15
N GLY A 118 9.52 23.33 -12.90
CA GLY A 118 10.17 24.54 -12.39
C GLY A 118 9.33 25.31 -11.36
N GLN A 119 8.00 25.16 -11.36
CA GLN A 119 7.13 25.84 -10.41
C GLN A 119 6.99 25.11 -9.07
N PHE A 120 7.34 23.82 -8.96
CA PHE A 120 7.19 23.07 -7.71
C PHE A 120 8.08 23.60 -6.58
N GLU A 121 9.22 24.20 -6.92
CA GLU A 121 10.11 24.88 -5.96
C GLU A 121 9.50 26.19 -5.40
N ARG A 122 8.38 26.65 -5.97
CA ARG A 122 7.67 27.88 -5.56
C ARG A 122 6.40 27.60 -4.77
N ILE A 123 6.10 26.34 -4.46
CA ILE A 123 4.93 26.01 -3.64
C ILE A 123 5.05 26.77 -2.32
N PRO A 124 4.00 27.51 -1.90
CA PRO A 124 4.01 28.22 -0.62
C PRO A 124 4.22 27.28 0.56
N ARG A 125 5.03 27.74 1.52
CA ARG A 125 5.45 26.97 2.70
C ARG A 125 5.37 27.85 3.92
N ASP A 126 4.92 27.29 5.03
CA ASP A 126 5.00 28.00 6.31
C ASP A 126 6.49 28.23 6.67
N PRO A 127 6.86 29.39 7.26
CA PRO A 127 8.23 29.65 7.68
C PRO A 127 8.81 28.62 8.67
N LEU A 128 7.95 27.92 9.42
CA LEU A 128 8.37 26.85 10.34
C LEU A 128 8.56 25.49 9.64
N ALA A 129 8.22 25.38 8.36
CA ALA A 129 8.09 24.11 7.67
C ALA A 129 9.45 23.49 7.30
N VAL A 130 9.91 22.52 8.09
CA VAL A 130 11.10 21.70 7.80
C VAL A 130 10.76 20.47 6.95
N ALA A 131 9.57 19.89 7.13
CA ALA A 131 9.14 18.68 6.42
C ALA A 131 8.69 18.99 4.99
N LYS A 132 9.36 18.50 3.95
CA LYS A 132 9.00 18.77 2.53
C LYS A 132 7.68 18.09 2.13
N LEU A 133 6.98 18.61 1.12
CA LEU A 133 5.86 17.89 0.49
C LEU A 133 6.39 16.60 -0.16
N ASN A 134 5.65 15.51 0.00
CA ASN A 134 6.08 14.21 -0.51
C ASN A 134 5.72 14.05 -2.00
N ASP A 135 6.72 14.25 -2.85
CA ASP A 135 6.73 13.94 -4.29
C ASP A 135 5.44 14.28 -5.07
N PRO A 136 4.96 15.54 -5.04
CA PRO A 136 3.78 15.93 -5.83
C PRO A 136 4.02 15.87 -7.34
N GLN A 137 5.28 15.77 -7.81
CA GLN A 137 5.60 15.63 -9.24
C GLN A 137 5.40 14.22 -9.76
N ALA A 138 5.41 13.20 -8.91
CA ALA A 138 5.17 11.81 -9.31
C ALA A 138 3.83 11.60 -10.05
N THR A 139 2.85 12.48 -9.81
CA THR A 139 1.53 12.39 -10.46
C THR A 139 1.54 12.62 -11.98
N TYR A 140 2.63 13.13 -12.57
CA TYR A 140 2.74 13.36 -14.01
C TYR A 140 3.69 12.37 -14.69
N ALA A 141 4.22 11.40 -13.95
CA ALA A 141 5.14 10.42 -14.49
C ALA A 141 4.39 9.34 -15.27
N PHE A 142 4.80 9.11 -16.52
CA PHE A 142 4.34 7.98 -17.32
C PHE A 142 5.10 6.69 -16.99
N ASP A 143 4.44 5.55 -17.20
CA ASP A 143 5.05 4.22 -17.20
C ASP A 143 4.96 3.58 -18.58
N LEU A 144 5.88 2.67 -18.88
CA LEU A 144 5.92 1.96 -20.16
C LEU A 144 5.07 0.68 -20.16
N VAL A 145 4.40 0.38 -19.05
CA VAL A 145 3.64 -0.85 -18.85
C VAL A 145 2.52 -0.60 -17.85
N GLY A 146 1.44 -1.35 -17.99
CA GLY A 146 0.22 -1.17 -17.23
C GLY A 146 -0.62 -0.04 -17.81
N ILE A 147 -1.63 0.35 -17.06
CA ILE A 147 -2.48 1.48 -17.40
C ILE A 147 -1.87 2.78 -16.88
N ASP A 148 -2.14 3.90 -17.57
CA ASP A 148 -1.74 5.21 -17.04
C ASP A 148 -2.35 5.46 -15.65
N SER A 149 -1.63 6.18 -14.79
CA SER A 149 -2.10 6.50 -13.43
C SER A 149 -3.45 7.24 -13.43
N HIS A 150 -3.70 8.06 -14.46
CA HIS A 150 -4.94 8.85 -14.61
C HIS A 150 -6.11 8.02 -15.15
N ALA A 151 -5.86 6.78 -15.61
CA ALA A 151 -6.90 5.87 -16.06
C ALA A 151 -7.56 5.08 -14.91
N THR A 152 -7.09 5.24 -13.67
CA THR A 152 -7.65 4.55 -12.50
C THR A 152 -8.91 5.22 -11.98
N HIS A 153 -9.89 4.42 -11.56
CA HIS A 153 -11.14 4.92 -11.00
C HIS A 153 -11.13 4.89 -9.46
N LEU A 154 -11.69 5.94 -8.85
CA LEU A 154 -11.86 6.03 -7.41
C LEU A 154 -13.11 6.88 -7.11
N PRO A 155 -14.06 6.42 -6.26
CA PRO A 155 -15.24 7.19 -5.94
C PRO A 155 -14.88 8.44 -5.11
N PRO A 156 -15.71 9.50 -5.11
CA PRO A 156 -15.50 10.65 -4.25
C PRO A 156 -15.41 10.23 -2.76
N PRO A 157 -14.47 10.78 -1.97
CA PRO A 157 -14.44 10.50 -0.54
C PRO A 157 -15.64 11.14 0.18
N PRO A 158 -16.00 10.68 1.39
CA PRO A 158 -17.00 11.33 2.23
C PRO A 158 -16.80 12.85 2.32
N ALA A 159 -17.88 13.61 2.13
CA ALA A 159 -17.86 15.07 2.28
C ALA A 159 -17.72 15.48 3.76
N PHE A 160 -17.10 16.62 4.02
CA PHE A 160 -16.78 17.13 5.36
C PHE A 160 -17.97 17.11 6.33
N ALA A 161 -19.13 17.58 5.87
CA ALA A 161 -20.36 17.66 6.65
C ALA A 161 -21.19 16.37 6.68
N SER A 162 -20.71 15.28 6.08
CA SER A 162 -21.49 14.05 5.90
C SER A 162 -21.47 13.13 7.12
N ARG A 163 -22.50 12.28 7.23
CA ARG A 163 -22.55 11.21 8.23
C ARG A 163 -21.47 10.14 8.03
N ALA A 164 -21.09 9.91 6.78
CA ALA A 164 -19.95 9.06 6.42
C ALA A 164 -18.64 9.55 7.03
N MET A 165 -18.38 10.86 6.96
CA MET A 165 -17.17 11.43 7.53
C MET A 165 -17.09 11.23 9.05
N VAL A 166 -18.18 11.45 9.77
CA VAL A 166 -18.17 11.37 11.23
C VAL A 166 -18.11 9.95 11.78
N VAL A 167 -18.71 8.96 11.10
CA VAL A 167 -18.59 7.56 11.54
C VAL A 167 -17.18 7.02 11.30
N GLU A 168 -16.54 7.38 10.18
CA GLU A 168 -15.12 7.06 9.96
C GLU A 168 -14.23 7.74 11.01
N MET A 169 -14.49 9.01 11.34
CA MET A 169 -13.72 9.70 12.37
C MET A 169 -13.89 9.07 13.76
N ALA A 170 -15.11 8.67 14.13
CA ALA A 170 -15.37 7.99 15.39
C ALA A 170 -14.58 6.68 15.51
N GLU A 171 -14.45 5.94 14.41
CA GLU A 171 -13.64 4.73 14.37
C GLU A 171 -12.16 5.03 14.67
N LEU A 172 -11.61 6.11 14.12
CA LEU A 172 -10.21 6.50 14.38
C LEU A 172 -9.98 6.89 15.84
N TYR A 173 -10.91 7.58 16.49
CA TYR A 173 -10.81 7.83 17.94
C TYR A 173 -10.84 6.52 18.74
N TRP A 174 -11.68 5.56 18.36
CA TRP A 174 -11.70 4.25 19.02
C TRP A 174 -10.45 3.42 18.74
N LEU A 175 -9.89 3.47 17.54
CA LEU A 175 -8.60 2.86 17.22
C LEU A 175 -7.48 3.44 18.09
N ALA A 176 -7.45 4.77 18.28
CA ALA A 176 -6.48 5.41 19.17
C ALA A 176 -6.66 4.95 20.63
N LEU A 177 -7.88 4.92 21.15
CA LEU A 177 -8.17 4.49 22.52
C LEU A 177 -7.86 2.99 22.76
N THR A 178 -8.01 2.17 21.73
CA THR A 178 -7.83 0.70 21.82
C THR A 178 -6.50 0.23 21.24
N ALA A 179 -5.58 1.15 20.92
CA ALA A 179 -4.33 0.86 20.23
C ALA A 179 -3.51 -0.25 20.92
N ASP A 180 -3.55 -0.30 22.25
CA ASP A 180 -2.82 -1.24 23.10
C ASP A 180 -3.59 -2.52 23.46
N VAL A 181 -4.84 -2.69 23.03
CA VAL A 181 -5.61 -3.90 23.33
C VAL A 181 -5.11 -5.03 22.43
N PRO A 182 -4.61 -6.16 22.98
CA PRO A 182 -4.20 -7.29 22.15
C PRO A 182 -5.38 -7.89 21.40
N PHE A 183 -5.20 -8.28 20.14
CA PHE A 183 -6.28 -8.81 19.28
C PHE A 183 -6.98 -10.02 19.89
N GLN A 184 -6.22 -10.93 20.52
CA GLN A 184 -6.76 -12.11 21.24
C GLN A 184 -7.72 -11.76 22.37
N ASN A 185 -7.64 -10.53 22.91
CA ASN A 185 -8.45 -10.09 24.05
C ASN A 185 -9.62 -9.19 23.65
N TYR A 186 -9.91 -9.02 22.35
CA TYR A 186 -10.96 -8.10 21.88
C TYR A 186 -12.33 -8.40 22.49
N GLU A 187 -12.76 -9.66 22.45
CA GLU A 187 -14.08 -10.06 22.98
C GLU A 187 -14.19 -9.89 24.50
N ALA A 188 -13.08 -10.03 25.23
CA ALA A 188 -13.05 -9.89 26.68
C ALA A 188 -12.83 -8.44 27.15
N SER A 189 -12.47 -7.52 26.25
CA SER A 189 -12.11 -6.14 26.59
C SER A 189 -13.35 -5.25 26.74
N PRO A 190 -13.58 -4.65 27.93
CA PRO A 190 -14.68 -3.70 28.11
C PRO A 190 -14.55 -2.46 27.21
N LEU A 191 -13.31 -2.06 26.88
CA LEU A 191 -13.06 -0.92 26.00
C LEU A 191 -13.46 -1.21 24.55
N ILE A 192 -13.22 -2.44 24.08
CA ILE A 192 -13.69 -2.89 22.76
C ILE A 192 -15.22 -3.02 22.75
N GLY A 193 -15.82 -3.51 23.84
CA GLY A 193 -17.28 -3.53 24.00
C GLY A 193 -17.89 -2.11 23.94
N ALA A 194 -17.24 -1.11 24.53
CA ALA A 194 -17.64 0.28 24.43
C ALA A 194 -17.53 0.82 22.99
N ALA A 195 -16.42 0.52 22.30
CA ALA A 195 -16.25 0.87 20.89
C ALA A 195 -17.37 0.31 20.01
N LEU A 196 -17.75 -0.95 20.19
CA LEU A 196 -18.85 -1.56 19.48
C LEU A 196 -20.19 -0.88 19.77
N SER A 197 -20.46 -0.55 21.03
CA SER A 197 -21.72 0.11 21.39
C SER A 197 -21.83 1.49 20.76
N ASP A 198 -20.75 2.28 20.82
CA ASP A 198 -20.71 3.66 20.34
C ASP A 198 -20.76 3.71 18.79
N LEU A 199 -19.94 2.91 18.09
CA LEU A 199 -19.97 2.87 16.62
C LEU A 199 -21.31 2.37 16.06
N ASN A 200 -21.97 1.44 16.75
CA ASN A 200 -23.31 0.96 16.36
C ASN A 200 -24.44 1.96 16.67
N ALA A 201 -24.17 3.05 17.38
CA ALA A 201 -25.13 4.12 17.63
C ALA A 201 -25.19 5.13 16.46
N PHE A 202 -24.18 5.15 15.58
CA PHE A 202 -24.19 6.01 14.41
C PHE A 202 -25.27 5.58 13.41
N SER A 203 -25.99 6.56 12.89
CA SER A 203 -27.09 6.38 11.94
C SER A 203 -26.66 5.94 10.54
N HIS A 204 -25.41 6.19 10.17
CA HIS A 204 -24.82 5.75 8.90
C HIS A 204 -23.88 4.57 9.16
N PRO A 205 -23.98 3.48 8.38
CA PRO A 205 -23.09 2.33 8.55
C PRO A 205 -21.62 2.72 8.38
N LEU A 206 -20.77 2.06 9.16
CA LEU A 206 -19.33 2.09 8.93
C LEU A 206 -19.00 1.15 7.76
N GLY A 207 -18.28 1.67 6.76
CA GLY A 207 -17.82 0.87 5.63
C GLY A 207 -18.87 0.57 4.55
N SER A 208 -18.56 -0.31 3.61
CA SER A 208 -19.42 -0.62 2.47
C SER A 208 -20.62 -1.52 2.81
N SER A 209 -20.67 -2.10 4.02
CA SER A 209 -21.73 -3.01 4.42
C SER A 209 -23.06 -2.28 4.64
N SER A 210 -23.97 -2.44 3.69
CA SER A 210 -25.31 -1.84 3.66
C SER A 210 -26.36 -2.51 4.56
N ALA A 211 -25.99 -3.45 5.43
CA ALA A 211 -26.89 -4.00 6.45
C ALA A 211 -26.13 -4.73 7.56
N GLY A 212 -26.30 -4.28 8.81
CA GLY A 212 -25.91 -5.01 10.02
C GLY A 212 -25.07 -4.20 10.99
N LYS A 213 -25.25 -4.48 12.29
CA LYS A 213 -24.39 -3.93 13.35
C LYS A 213 -22.98 -4.49 13.23
N ILE A 214 -21.98 -3.67 13.55
CA ILE A 214 -20.59 -4.07 13.74
C ILE A 214 -20.55 -5.09 14.88
N THR A 215 -19.83 -6.19 14.66
CA THR A 215 -19.58 -7.25 15.65
C THR A 215 -18.09 -7.29 16.01
N TYR A 216 -17.71 -8.02 17.06
CA TYR A 216 -16.29 -8.25 17.40
C TYR A 216 -15.48 -8.80 16.21
N GLN A 217 -16.09 -9.66 15.39
CA GLN A 217 -15.45 -10.23 14.20
C GLN A 217 -15.19 -9.20 13.09
N LYS A 218 -15.99 -8.13 13.03
CA LYS A 218 -15.92 -7.10 11.97
C LYS A 218 -15.18 -5.83 12.40
N LEU A 219 -15.10 -5.56 13.70
CA LEU A 219 -14.52 -4.33 14.22
C LEU A 219 -13.07 -4.16 13.74
N PHE A 220 -12.79 -3.01 13.13
CA PHE A 220 -11.47 -2.62 12.60
C PHE A 220 -10.89 -3.54 11.51
N ARG A 221 -11.65 -4.51 10.99
CA ARG A 221 -11.21 -5.40 9.91
C ARG A 221 -11.63 -4.89 8.53
N GLY A 222 -11.00 -5.46 7.50
CA GLY A 222 -11.40 -5.29 6.10
C GLY A 222 -12.76 -5.92 5.79
N GLU A 223 -13.25 -5.65 4.59
CA GLU A 223 -14.63 -5.94 4.18
C GLU A 223 -14.76 -7.16 3.27
N THR A 224 -13.65 -7.75 2.84
CA THR A 224 -13.69 -8.97 2.04
C THR A 224 -14.01 -10.17 2.92
N THR A 225 -14.55 -11.23 2.32
CA THR A 225 -14.84 -12.48 3.05
C THR A 225 -13.58 -13.06 3.71
N GLY A 226 -12.40 -12.90 3.09
CA GLY A 226 -11.13 -13.39 3.63
C GLY A 226 -10.68 -12.68 4.91
N ASP A 227 -10.96 -11.38 5.04
CA ASP A 227 -10.55 -10.56 6.21
C ASP A 227 -11.20 -11.04 7.52
N LEU A 228 -12.40 -11.61 7.40
CA LEU A 228 -13.23 -12.03 8.53
C LEU A 228 -12.96 -13.48 8.98
N ILE A 229 -12.07 -14.19 8.29
CA ILE A 229 -11.78 -15.61 8.55
C ILE A 229 -10.50 -15.73 9.36
N GLY A 230 -10.60 -16.29 10.57
CA GLY A 230 -9.43 -16.57 11.41
C GLY A 230 -8.98 -15.42 12.32
N PRO A 231 -7.70 -15.42 12.75
CA PRO A 231 -7.11 -14.35 13.55
C PRO A 231 -7.24 -12.98 12.87
N TYR A 232 -7.07 -11.90 13.66
CA TYR A 232 -7.13 -10.53 13.14
C TYR A 232 -6.06 -10.24 12.10
N LEU A 233 -4.83 -10.72 12.34
CA LEU A 233 -3.72 -10.53 11.41
C LEU A 233 -3.57 -11.70 10.44
N SER A 234 -3.07 -11.35 9.26
CA SER A 234 -2.59 -12.30 8.27
C SER A 234 -1.42 -13.10 8.83
N GLN A 235 -1.41 -14.39 8.52
CA GLN A 235 -0.31 -15.29 8.85
C GLN A 235 1.03 -14.79 8.29
N PHE A 236 1.04 -14.06 7.18
CA PHE A 236 2.26 -13.51 6.59
C PHE A 236 2.95 -12.43 7.43
N LEU A 237 2.30 -11.93 8.49
CA LEU A 237 2.90 -11.02 9.48
C LEU A 237 3.52 -11.73 10.69
N TRP A 238 3.36 -13.06 10.80
CA TRP A 238 3.89 -13.86 11.90
C TRP A 238 4.82 -14.97 11.44
N LEU A 239 4.52 -15.62 10.31
CA LEU A 239 5.30 -16.74 9.81
C LEU A 239 6.74 -16.33 9.52
N GLU A 240 7.67 -17.22 9.84
CA GLU A 240 9.10 -17.02 9.60
C GLU A 240 9.38 -16.83 8.10
N ILE A 241 10.13 -15.80 7.74
CA ILE A 241 10.35 -15.44 6.34
C ILE A 241 11.62 -16.14 5.83
N PRO A 242 11.52 -16.95 4.77
CA PRO A 242 12.69 -17.55 4.15
C PRO A 242 13.45 -16.52 3.32
N TYR A 243 14.73 -16.27 3.65
CA TYR A 243 15.53 -15.20 3.06
C TYR A 243 16.90 -15.70 2.60
N GLY A 244 16.88 -16.46 1.49
CA GLY A 244 18.07 -17.15 0.98
C GLY A 244 18.50 -18.27 1.93
N ILE A 245 19.74 -18.19 2.41
CA ILE A 245 20.32 -19.18 3.36
C ILE A 245 20.07 -18.83 4.84
N LYS A 246 19.23 -17.83 5.11
CA LYS A 246 18.79 -17.46 6.46
C LYS A 246 17.28 -17.41 6.50
N ASN A 247 16.71 -17.46 7.70
CA ASN A 247 15.32 -17.10 7.93
C ASN A 247 15.24 -15.82 8.77
N ILE A 248 14.20 -15.02 8.55
CA ILE A 248 13.92 -13.79 9.30
C ILE A 248 12.75 -14.07 10.23
N ASP A 249 13.04 -13.95 11.52
CA ASP A 249 12.06 -13.93 12.60
C ASP A 249 11.32 -12.59 12.62
N GLN A 250 9.98 -12.62 12.71
CA GLN A 250 9.12 -11.44 12.61
C GLN A 250 8.80 -10.82 13.97
N ARG A 251 9.81 -10.74 14.85
CA ARG A 251 9.76 -9.95 16.09
C ARG A 251 10.47 -8.61 15.88
N TYR A 252 9.81 -7.54 16.29
CA TYR A 252 10.29 -6.17 16.09
C TYR A 252 10.31 -5.40 17.41
N ARG A 253 11.15 -4.36 17.47
CA ARG A 253 11.09 -3.38 18.56
C ARG A 253 10.00 -2.39 18.23
N PHE A 254 9.00 -2.32 19.11
CA PHE A 254 7.84 -1.47 18.95
C PHE A 254 7.81 -0.38 20.02
N PRO A 255 6.99 0.67 19.84
CA PRO A 255 6.84 1.71 20.83
C PRO A 255 6.31 1.12 22.13
N SER A 256 6.78 1.67 23.25
CA SER A 256 6.17 1.39 24.56
C SER A 256 4.68 1.75 24.52
N ARG A 257 3.88 0.95 25.24
CA ARG A 257 2.42 1.11 25.31
C ARG A 257 2.00 2.47 25.89
N ASN A 258 0.77 2.89 25.61
CA ASN A 258 0.17 4.15 26.07
C ASN A 258 0.85 5.45 25.58
N GLN A 259 1.64 5.40 24.51
CA GLN A 259 2.17 6.60 23.87
C GLN A 259 1.19 7.16 22.84
N HIS A 260 0.86 8.44 22.94
CA HIS A 260 0.09 9.18 21.96
C HIS A 260 0.67 10.57 21.78
N PHE A 261 0.52 11.14 20.59
CA PHE A 261 1.12 12.41 20.22
C PHE A 261 0.08 13.35 19.62
N LEU A 262 0.48 14.63 19.51
CA LEU A 262 -0.33 15.74 19.00
C LEU A 262 -1.67 15.90 19.72
N THR A 263 -1.67 15.66 21.03
CA THR A 263 -2.81 15.85 21.92
C THR A 263 -2.95 17.30 22.42
N GLU A 264 -1.90 18.11 22.25
CA GLU A 264 -1.91 19.54 22.57
C GLU A 264 -2.06 20.39 21.31
N PHE A 265 -2.91 21.42 21.35
CA PHE A 265 -3.25 22.22 20.16
C PHE A 265 -2.05 22.96 19.57
N ALA A 266 -1.13 23.45 20.41
CA ALA A 266 0.08 24.14 19.96
C ALA A 266 1.02 23.18 19.19
N ASP A 267 1.24 21.98 19.72
CA ASP A 267 2.10 20.97 19.08
C ASP A 267 1.48 20.46 17.78
N TRP A 268 0.16 20.23 17.79
CA TRP A 268 -0.60 19.87 16.60
C TRP A 268 -0.49 20.95 15.52
N LEU A 269 -0.71 22.22 15.86
CA LEU A 269 -0.65 23.35 14.91
C LEU A 269 0.77 23.53 14.35
N ALA A 270 1.80 23.38 15.19
CA ALA A 270 3.19 23.41 14.74
C ALA A 270 3.45 22.31 13.69
N CYS A 271 2.95 21.09 13.92
CA CYS A 271 3.04 20.00 12.94
C CYS A 271 2.20 20.27 11.67
N GLN A 272 1.03 20.90 11.77
CA GLN A 272 0.25 21.33 10.59
C GLN A 272 1.05 22.33 9.74
N ARG A 273 1.80 23.23 10.38
CA ARG A 273 2.74 24.16 9.75
C ARG A 273 4.04 23.49 9.29
N GLY A 274 4.21 22.19 9.49
CA GLY A 274 5.35 21.41 9.00
C GLY A 274 6.61 21.52 9.86
N ALA A 275 6.49 21.99 11.11
CA ALA A 275 7.59 21.97 12.07
C ALA A 275 7.98 20.53 12.44
N GLU A 276 9.20 20.36 12.93
CA GLU A 276 9.64 19.12 13.54
C GLU A 276 8.83 18.83 14.82
N PRO A 277 8.42 17.58 15.07
CA PRO A 277 7.68 17.25 16.27
C PRO A 277 8.54 17.43 17.52
N ALA A 278 7.96 18.03 18.56
CA ALA A 278 8.65 18.21 19.84
C ALA A 278 8.88 16.87 20.59
N ALA A 279 7.94 15.94 20.43
CA ALA A 279 7.97 14.63 21.07
C ALA A 279 8.76 13.59 20.25
N LYS A 280 9.24 12.55 20.93
CA LYS A 280 9.94 11.42 20.32
C LYS A 280 9.37 10.10 20.82
N LEU A 281 9.18 9.15 19.90
CA LEU A 281 8.81 7.77 20.22
C LEU A 281 9.85 7.10 21.11
N GLN A 282 9.39 6.46 22.18
CA GLN A 282 10.17 5.56 23.01
C GLN A 282 9.87 4.10 22.63
N PHE A 283 10.89 3.26 22.57
CA PHE A 283 10.77 1.87 22.15
C PHE A 283 11.10 0.92 23.29
N ASP A 284 10.38 -0.19 23.34
CA ASP A 284 10.71 -1.29 24.26
C ASP A 284 12.02 -1.96 23.82
N SER A 285 12.80 -2.48 24.79
CA SER A 285 14.06 -3.14 24.51
C SER A 285 13.87 -4.50 23.82
N GLU A 286 12.84 -5.23 24.25
CA GLU A 286 12.55 -6.60 23.84
C GLU A 286 11.71 -6.62 22.54
N PRO A 287 12.19 -7.31 21.50
CA PRO A 287 11.41 -7.54 20.29
C PRO A 287 10.20 -8.44 20.58
N ARG A 288 9.06 -8.15 19.93
CA ARG A 288 7.82 -8.93 20.02
C ARG A 288 7.12 -9.04 18.67
N TYR A 289 6.20 -9.98 18.53
CA TYR A 289 5.30 -10.09 17.39
C TYR A 289 4.23 -8.98 17.44
N ILE A 290 3.66 -8.67 16.27
CA ILE A 290 2.51 -7.77 16.19
C ILE A 290 1.32 -8.47 16.89
N CYS A 291 0.82 -7.87 17.97
CA CYS A 291 -0.30 -8.41 18.74
C CYS A 291 -1.42 -7.40 19.01
N SER A 292 -1.20 -6.11 18.73
CA SER A 292 -2.21 -5.04 18.82
C SER A 292 -2.06 -4.03 17.68
N ASN A 293 -2.99 -3.07 17.65
CA ASN A 293 -3.00 -2.00 16.64
C ASN A 293 -1.80 -1.04 16.79
N ARG A 294 -1.21 -0.91 17.98
CA ARG A 294 0.03 -0.12 18.17
C ARG A 294 1.21 -0.71 17.41
N GLU A 295 1.40 -2.03 17.51
CA GLU A 295 2.47 -2.68 16.76
C GLU A 295 2.19 -2.64 15.25
N LEU A 296 0.94 -2.83 14.83
CA LEU A 296 0.58 -2.76 13.42
C LEU A 296 0.82 -1.36 12.85
N ALA A 297 0.45 -0.31 13.60
CA ALA A 297 0.68 1.08 13.25
C ALA A 297 2.17 1.41 13.10
N GLU A 298 3.04 0.97 14.02
CA GLU A 298 4.48 1.18 13.87
C GLU A 298 5.08 0.33 12.74
N TYR A 299 4.58 -0.89 12.51
CA TYR A 299 5.05 -1.70 11.39
C TYR A 299 4.87 -0.93 10.08
N VAL A 300 3.67 -0.38 9.83
CA VAL A 300 3.38 0.42 8.63
C VAL A 300 3.97 1.84 8.68
N HIS A 301 4.60 2.23 9.78
CA HIS A 301 5.38 3.48 9.89
C HIS A 301 6.79 3.29 9.30
N ARG A 302 7.33 2.08 9.41
CA ARG A 302 8.73 1.77 9.09
C ARG A 302 8.90 0.87 7.88
N ASP A 303 7.85 0.21 7.44
CA ASP A 303 7.89 -0.62 6.24
C ASP A 303 8.29 0.20 5.01
N PHE A 304 8.97 -0.45 4.08
CA PHE A 304 9.11 0.07 2.73
C PHE A 304 8.08 -0.57 1.80
N SER A 305 7.82 0.09 0.68
CA SER A 305 6.66 -0.16 -0.21
C SER A 305 6.22 -1.64 -0.28
N PHE A 306 6.96 -2.52 -0.94
CA PHE A 306 6.51 -3.91 -1.16
C PHE A 306 7.01 -4.91 -0.11
N GLN A 307 7.56 -4.45 1.02
CA GLN A 307 8.24 -5.30 2.01
C GLN A 307 7.41 -6.51 2.43
N THR A 308 6.17 -6.28 2.87
CA THR A 308 5.33 -7.34 3.43
C THR A 308 4.87 -8.33 2.37
N TYR A 309 4.65 -7.87 1.14
CA TYR A 309 4.21 -8.71 0.03
C TYR A 309 5.37 -9.53 -0.55
N LEU A 310 6.58 -8.98 -0.52
CA LEU A 310 7.81 -9.73 -0.76
C LEU A 310 7.93 -10.86 0.26
N ASN A 311 7.75 -10.55 1.55
CA ASN A 311 7.79 -11.55 2.62
C ASN A 311 6.74 -12.66 2.39
N ALA A 312 5.51 -12.29 2.06
CA ALA A 312 4.44 -13.23 1.74
C ALA A 312 4.78 -14.12 0.53
N ALA A 313 5.31 -13.53 -0.56
CA ALA A 313 5.75 -14.29 -1.72
C ALA A 313 6.83 -15.32 -1.36
N LEU A 314 7.83 -14.91 -0.56
CA LEU A 314 8.90 -15.80 -0.10
C LEU A 314 8.35 -16.96 0.74
N ILE A 315 7.44 -16.67 1.67
CA ILE A 315 6.75 -17.69 2.49
C ILE A 315 5.99 -18.67 1.60
N MET A 316 5.16 -18.17 0.66
CA MET A 316 4.35 -19.01 -0.22
C MET A 316 5.19 -19.86 -1.18
N LEU A 317 6.30 -19.32 -1.71
CA LEU A 317 7.23 -20.08 -2.56
C LEU A 317 7.86 -21.28 -1.82
N ARG A 318 8.00 -21.22 -0.49
CA ARG A 318 8.53 -22.35 0.30
C ARG A 318 7.50 -23.47 0.49
N LEU A 319 6.21 -23.22 0.25
CA LEU A 319 5.15 -24.23 0.39
C LEU A 319 5.18 -25.29 -0.72
N GLY A 320 5.92 -25.04 -1.81
CA GLY A 320 6.09 -25.98 -2.93
C GLY A 320 5.06 -25.79 -4.04
N ASP A 321 5.15 -26.66 -5.06
CA ASP A 321 4.45 -26.46 -6.33
C ASP A 321 2.93 -26.39 -6.20
N GLU A 322 2.32 -27.17 -5.28
CA GLU A 322 0.87 -27.17 -5.05
C GLU A 322 0.31 -25.82 -4.55
N ALA A 323 1.16 -24.94 -4.01
CA ALA A 323 0.78 -23.59 -3.61
C ALA A 323 0.80 -22.58 -4.78
N LEU A 324 1.41 -22.93 -5.92
CA LEU A 324 1.41 -22.10 -7.12
C LEU A 324 0.02 -22.12 -7.78
N SER A 325 -0.27 -21.09 -8.57
CA SER A 325 -1.56 -20.97 -9.27
C SER A 325 -1.86 -22.24 -10.09
N PRO A 326 -3.10 -22.79 -10.06
CA PRO A 326 -3.45 -23.99 -10.80
C PRO A 326 -3.26 -23.86 -12.33
N THR A 327 -3.23 -22.63 -12.85
CA THR A 327 -2.97 -22.34 -14.27
C THR A 327 -1.48 -22.14 -14.58
N ASN A 328 -0.59 -22.38 -13.62
CA ASN A 328 0.84 -22.36 -13.86
C ASN A 328 1.22 -23.44 -14.90
N PRO A 329 1.80 -23.05 -16.06
CA PRO A 329 2.05 -23.97 -17.16
C PRO A 329 3.06 -25.08 -16.83
N TYR A 330 3.78 -24.97 -15.71
CA TYR A 330 4.78 -25.94 -15.29
C TYR A 330 4.24 -27.09 -14.43
N HIS A 331 3.01 -27.05 -13.92
CA HIS A 331 2.45 -28.14 -13.09
C HIS A 331 2.49 -29.52 -13.77
N GLY A 332 2.21 -29.58 -15.08
CA GLY A 332 2.25 -30.82 -15.87
C GLY A 332 3.58 -31.08 -16.59
N SER A 333 4.57 -30.22 -16.39
CA SER A 333 5.82 -30.27 -17.15
C SER A 333 6.73 -31.39 -16.64
N ARG A 334 7.15 -32.29 -17.54
CA ARG A 334 8.07 -33.39 -17.21
C ARG A 334 9.56 -33.00 -17.26
N THR A 335 9.88 -31.84 -17.84
CA THR A 335 11.25 -31.50 -18.26
C THR A 335 11.66 -30.06 -17.92
N GLN A 336 10.76 -29.26 -17.36
CA GLN A 336 10.95 -27.82 -17.12
C GLN A 336 10.24 -27.42 -15.82
N PHE A 337 10.74 -26.37 -15.17
CA PHE A 337 10.13 -25.72 -14.01
C PHE A 337 10.14 -24.20 -14.21
N GLY A 338 9.25 -23.49 -13.50
CA GLY A 338 9.15 -22.04 -13.56
C GLY A 338 10.26 -21.35 -12.76
N ASP A 339 10.82 -20.27 -13.29
CA ASP A 339 11.85 -19.48 -12.63
C ASP A 339 11.77 -18.01 -13.09
N ILE A 340 12.26 -17.73 -14.30
CA ILE A 340 12.23 -16.39 -14.92
C ILE A 340 10.80 -16.01 -15.34
N THR A 341 10.01 -16.99 -15.75
CA THR A 341 8.58 -16.89 -16.09
C THR A 341 7.81 -17.84 -15.17
N PHE A 342 6.65 -17.41 -14.67
CA PHE A 342 5.76 -18.19 -13.78
C PHE A 342 6.43 -18.84 -12.56
N GLY A 343 7.59 -18.31 -12.13
CA GLY A 343 8.36 -18.80 -10.98
C GLY A 343 8.83 -17.66 -10.07
N ASN A 344 9.79 -17.96 -9.19
CA ASN A 344 10.18 -17.04 -8.11
C ASN A 344 10.68 -15.67 -8.62
N LYS A 345 11.57 -15.62 -9.62
CA LYS A 345 12.12 -14.36 -10.15
C LYS A 345 11.03 -13.51 -10.79
N ASN A 346 10.03 -14.15 -11.39
CA ASN A 346 8.90 -13.46 -11.99
C ASN A 346 8.01 -12.79 -10.93
N VAL A 347 7.51 -13.55 -9.94
CA VAL A 347 6.56 -13.01 -8.96
C VAL A 347 7.21 -11.93 -8.09
N LEU A 348 8.46 -12.13 -7.66
CA LEU A 348 9.17 -11.16 -6.83
C LEU A 348 9.41 -9.83 -7.57
N SER A 349 9.69 -9.89 -8.88
CA SER A 349 9.84 -8.69 -9.71
C SER A 349 8.50 -7.97 -9.94
N LEU A 350 7.43 -8.72 -10.21
CA LEU A 350 6.12 -8.12 -10.49
C LEU A 350 5.48 -7.52 -9.23
N VAL A 351 5.68 -8.10 -8.04
CA VAL A 351 5.23 -7.50 -6.78
C VAL A 351 5.88 -6.13 -6.57
N ALA A 352 7.20 -6.02 -6.78
CA ALA A 352 7.90 -4.74 -6.64
C ALA A 352 7.44 -3.70 -7.68
N GLN A 353 7.20 -4.12 -8.92
CA GLN A 353 6.74 -3.24 -9.98
C GLN A 353 5.29 -2.77 -9.76
N ALA A 354 4.39 -3.69 -9.42
CA ALA A 354 2.99 -3.38 -9.12
C ALA A 354 2.86 -2.40 -7.95
N SER A 355 3.72 -2.55 -6.92
CA SER A 355 3.80 -1.61 -5.80
C SER A 355 4.03 -0.16 -6.22
N LEU A 356 4.93 0.07 -7.18
CA LEU A 356 5.23 1.41 -7.67
C LEU A 356 4.08 1.97 -8.51
N LEU A 357 3.52 1.16 -9.41
CA LEU A 357 2.37 1.54 -10.23
C LEU A 357 1.14 1.91 -9.39
N GLY A 358 0.82 1.09 -8.38
CA GLY A 358 -0.25 1.37 -7.42
C GLY A 358 -0.07 2.70 -6.70
N GLN A 359 1.16 3.04 -6.28
CA GLN A 359 1.45 4.32 -5.63
C GLN A 359 1.29 5.51 -6.59
N LYS A 360 1.70 5.38 -7.87
CA LYS A 360 1.47 6.43 -8.87
C LYS A 360 -0.02 6.68 -9.09
N GLY A 361 -0.83 5.62 -9.19
CA GLY A 361 -2.29 5.73 -9.21
C GLY A 361 -2.84 6.47 -7.98
N ALA A 362 -2.36 6.15 -6.77
CA ALA A 362 -2.76 6.87 -5.57
C ALA A 362 -2.33 8.35 -5.58
N TYR A 363 -1.14 8.66 -6.07
CA TYR A 363 -0.63 10.04 -6.10
C TYR A 363 -1.41 10.92 -7.07
N TYR A 364 -1.89 10.36 -8.17
CA TYR A 364 -2.85 11.01 -9.04
C TYR A 364 -4.10 11.48 -8.29
N HIS A 365 -4.78 10.54 -7.64
CA HIS A 365 -6.00 10.83 -6.88
C HIS A 365 -5.76 11.79 -5.72
N LYS A 366 -4.62 11.67 -5.04
CA LYS A 366 -4.24 12.54 -3.91
C LYS A 366 -4.05 13.99 -4.35
N TRP A 367 -3.19 14.23 -5.33
CA TRP A 367 -2.71 15.56 -5.67
C TRP A 367 -3.64 16.27 -6.66
N LEU A 368 -4.08 15.58 -7.71
CA LEU A 368 -4.82 16.22 -8.82
C LEU A 368 -6.33 16.18 -8.65
N VAL A 369 -6.86 15.17 -7.98
CA VAL A 369 -8.31 14.98 -7.88
C VAL A 369 -8.87 15.47 -6.54
N HIS A 370 -8.56 14.79 -5.44
CA HIS A 370 -9.36 14.90 -4.22
C HIS A 370 -8.81 15.84 -3.17
N ARG A 371 -7.48 15.92 -3.00
CA ARG A 371 -6.81 16.73 -1.97
C ARG A 371 -7.47 16.67 -0.58
N ARG A 372 -8.04 15.51 -0.20
CA ARG A 372 -8.78 15.30 1.06
C ARG A 372 -7.89 15.61 2.27
N LEU A 373 -8.43 16.38 3.23
CA LEU A 373 -7.79 16.59 4.54
C LEU A 373 -7.49 15.26 5.25
N ARG A 374 -6.53 15.29 6.18
CA ARG A 374 -6.16 14.15 7.01
C ARG A 374 -7.01 14.06 8.28
N PRO A 375 -7.10 12.88 8.93
CA PRO A 375 -7.83 12.73 10.19
C PRO A 375 -7.46 13.74 11.27
N GLU A 376 -6.17 13.98 11.46
CA GLU A 376 -5.68 14.99 12.43
C GLU A 376 -6.18 16.40 12.11
N CYS A 377 -6.41 16.73 10.83
CA CYS A 377 -6.94 18.03 10.43
C CYS A 377 -8.44 18.13 10.80
N PHE A 378 -9.22 17.09 10.53
CA PHE A 378 -10.65 17.08 10.88
C PHE A 378 -10.86 17.08 12.39
N ALA A 379 -10.05 16.33 13.14
CA ALA A 379 -10.02 16.39 14.61
C ALA A 379 -9.72 17.79 15.14
N GLY A 380 -8.79 18.51 14.50
CA GLY A 380 -8.54 19.93 14.80
C GLY A 380 -9.77 20.81 14.60
N ARG A 381 -10.62 20.52 13.59
CA ARG A 381 -11.90 21.23 13.41
C ARG A 381 -12.91 20.88 14.50
N ILE A 382 -12.96 19.62 14.94
CA ILE A 382 -13.81 19.19 16.07
C ILE A 382 -13.39 19.94 17.35
N ASP A 383 -12.10 20.01 17.65
CA ASP A 383 -11.58 20.71 18.83
C ASP A 383 -11.88 22.22 18.78
N VAL A 384 -11.64 22.88 17.65
CA VAL A 384 -11.98 24.30 17.44
C VAL A 384 -13.49 24.54 17.56
N HIS A 385 -14.33 23.62 17.04
CA HIS A 385 -15.78 23.68 17.18
C HIS A 385 -16.21 23.61 18.65
N LEU A 386 -15.76 22.58 19.37
CA LEU A 386 -16.18 22.30 20.75
C LEU A 386 -15.59 23.30 21.76
N SER A 387 -14.50 23.99 21.41
CA SER A 387 -13.96 25.10 22.22
C SER A 387 -14.66 26.44 21.97
N GLY A 388 -15.57 26.54 20.99
CA GLY A 388 -16.28 27.77 20.66
C GLY A 388 -15.44 28.82 19.92
N ARG A 389 -14.23 28.46 19.48
CA ARG A 389 -13.33 29.36 18.74
C ARG A 389 -13.84 29.66 17.32
N LYS A 390 -14.50 28.69 16.67
CA LYS A 390 -15.20 28.83 15.39
C LYS A 390 -16.23 27.71 15.22
N SER A 391 -17.38 28.00 14.61
CA SER A 391 -18.38 26.98 14.29
C SER A 391 -18.17 26.40 12.88
N TYR A 392 -18.21 25.07 12.79
CA TYR A 392 -18.17 24.29 11.55
C TYR A 392 -19.46 23.48 11.39
N ASP A 393 -19.83 23.16 10.15
CA ASP A 393 -20.99 22.32 9.79
C ASP A 393 -20.70 20.82 9.95
N ILE A 394 -20.17 20.44 11.11
CA ILE A 394 -19.87 19.05 11.49
C ILE A 394 -21.18 18.36 11.93
N ASP A 395 -21.43 17.13 11.46
CA ASP A 395 -22.61 16.37 11.91
C ASP A 395 -22.55 16.15 13.44
N PRO A 396 -23.61 16.46 14.21
CA PRO A 396 -23.59 16.41 15.66
C PRO A 396 -23.31 15.03 16.28
N GLN A 397 -23.39 13.92 15.54
CA GLN A 397 -23.11 12.59 16.08
C GLN A 397 -21.67 12.47 16.60
N ILE A 398 -20.67 13.04 15.93
CA ILE A 398 -19.29 13.01 16.44
C ILE A 398 -19.11 13.89 17.68
N LEU A 399 -19.89 14.96 17.82
CA LEU A 399 -19.82 15.87 18.96
C LEU A 399 -20.36 15.22 20.25
N ASN A 400 -21.18 14.17 20.11
CA ASN A 400 -21.76 13.39 21.19
C ASN A 400 -21.15 11.97 21.30
N CYS A 401 -20.08 11.69 20.56
CA CYS A 401 -19.41 10.38 20.52
C CYS A 401 -18.67 10.11 21.83
N ASP A 402 -18.84 8.90 22.39
CA ASP A 402 -18.18 8.49 23.65
C ASP A 402 -16.65 8.53 23.50
N ALA A 403 -16.12 8.13 22.34
CA ALA A 403 -14.67 8.18 22.10
C ALA A 403 -14.09 9.61 22.22
N VAL A 404 -14.77 10.60 21.64
CA VAL A 404 -14.35 12.01 21.69
C VAL A 404 -14.41 12.53 23.13
N ALA A 405 -15.44 12.15 23.89
CA ALA A 405 -15.57 12.52 25.30
C ALA A 405 -14.43 11.91 26.15
N ARG A 406 -14.06 10.64 25.92
CA ARG A 406 -12.94 9.97 26.60
C ARG A 406 -11.61 10.62 26.29
N VAL A 407 -11.36 10.96 25.02
CA VAL A 407 -10.13 11.66 24.62
C VAL A 407 -10.05 13.04 25.25
N LYS A 408 -11.15 13.80 25.27
CA LYS A 408 -11.21 15.10 25.98
C LYS A 408 -10.92 14.96 27.47
N ALA A 409 -11.48 13.94 28.11
CA ALA A 409 -11.25 13.68 29.53
C ALA A 409 -9.78 13.33 29.82
N ALA A 410 -9.12 12.58 28.92
CA ALA A 410 -7.72 12.17 29.07
C ALA A 410 -6.73 13.31 28.79
N ASN A 411 -6.99 14.14 27.78
CA ASN A 411 -5.99 15.06 27.21
C ASN A 411 -6.34 16.54 27.37
N GLY A 412 -7.57 16.88 27.80
CA GLY A 412 -8.05 18.27 27.83
C GLY A 412 -8.41 18.87 26.46
N SER A 413 -8.09 18.19 25.36
CA SER A 413 -8.44 18.55 23.99
C SER A 413 -9.24 17.45 23.29
N CYS A 414 -9.95 17.79 22.22
CA CYS A 414 -10.63 16.82 21.35
C CYS A 414 -9.79 16.42 20.14
N LEU A 415 -8.48 16.69 20.13
CA LEU A 415 -7.60 16.27 19.05
C LEU A 415 -7.50 14.74 18.99
N LEU A 416 -7.31 14.19 17.79
CA LEU A 416 -7.10 12.75 17.62
C LEU A 416 -5.73 12.39 18.18
N PRO A 417 -5.62 11.51 19.18
CA PRO A 417 -4.31 11.05 19.66
C PRO A 417 -3.64 10.19 18.58
N LEU A 418 -2.51 10.65 18.05
CA LEU A 418 -1.82 9.97 16.95
C LEU A 418 -0.75 9.00 17.45
N ALA A 419 -0.48 7.94 16.67
CA ALA A 419 0.60 7.01 16.96
C ALA A 419 1.99 7.61 16.63
N PHE A 420 2.06 8.58 15.72
CA PHE A 420 3.31 9.15 15.23
C PHE A 420 3.51 10.58 15.76
N PRO A 421 4.70 10.94 16.27
CA PRO A 421 4.99 12.28 16.76
C PRO A 421 4.77 13.36 15.71
N GLU A 422 5.13 13.09 14.46
CA GLU A 422 4.97 14.01 13.33
C GLU A 422 3.56 14.01 12.73
N GLY A 423 2.70 13.09 13.17
CA GLY A 423 1.38 12.85 12.60
C GLY A 423 1.43 12.30 11.17
N CYS A 424 0.54 12.78 10.32
CA CYS A 424 0.39 12.28 8.96
C CYS A 424 1.56 12.70 8.03
N PRO A 425 1.89 11.88 7.02
CA PRO A 425 2.80 12.28 5.95
C PRO A 425 2.33 13.54 5.21
N THR A 426 3.28 14.26 4.62
CA THR A 426 3.09 15.54 3.91
C THR A 426 2.52 15.36 2.49
N HIS A 427 1.44 14.58 2.39
CA HIS A 427 0.62 14.42 1.19
C HIS A 427 -0.86 14.20 1.57
N PRO A 428 -1.82 14.47 0.65
CA PRO A 428 -3.24 14.31 0.89
C PRO A 428 -3.65 12.90 1.37
N SER A 429 -4.83 12.79 1.97
CA SER A 429 -5.30 11.55 2.60
C SER A 429 -5.77 10.51 1.57
N TYR A 430 -6.57 10.91 0.58
CA TYR A 430 -7.35 9.96 -0.21
C TYR A 430 -6.78 9.67 -1.60
N PRO A 431 -6.63 8.39 -2.00
CA PRO A 431 -6.73 7.18 -1.17
C PRO A 431 -5.42 6.94 -0.41
N ALA A 432 -5.34 5.99 0.52
CA ALA A 432 -4.08 5.65 1.18
C ALA A 432 -3.08 5.05 0.17
N ALA A 433 -1.84 5.58 0.12
CA ALA A 433 -0.82 5.06 -0.80
C ALA A 433 -0.38 3.64 -0.42
N HIS A 434 -0.30 3.35 0.89
CA HIS A 434 -0.13 1.99 1.42
C HIS A 434 -1.23 1.05 0.94
N ALA A 435 -2.49 1.51 0.83
CA ALA A 435 -3.58 0.69 0.34
C ALA A 435 -3.51 0.44 -1.17
N ALA A 436 -3.20 1.43 -2.00
CA ALA A 436 -3.03 1.19 -3.44
C ALA A 436 -1.83 0.27 -3.73
N ASN A 437 -0.75 0.43 -2.98
CA ASN A 437 0.36 -0.52 -2.98
C ASN A 437 -0.10 -1.93 -2.56
N ALA A 438 -0.86 -2.03 -1.47
CA ALA A 438 -1.39 -3.28 -0.94
C ALA A 438 -2.26 -4.02 -1.96
N GLY A 439 -3.22 -3.30 -2.55
CA GLY A 439 -4.11 -3.83 -3.57
C GLY A 439 -3.36 -4.34 -4.78
N ALA A 440 -2.36 -3.59 -5.25
CA ALA A 440 -1.54 -3.98 -6.39
C ALA A 440 -0.73 -5.25 -6.11
N CYS A 441 0.00 -5.27 -4.98
CA CYS A 441 0.82 -6.42 -4.63
C CYS A 441 -0.01 -7.68 -4.36
N ALA A 442 -1.09 -7.57 -3.60
CA ALA A 442 -1.98 -8.69 -3.32
C ALA A 442 -2.62 -9.27 -4.59
N THR A 443 -2.95 -8.43 -5.57
CA THR A 443 -3.44 -8.87 -6.88
C THR A 443 -2.38 -9.70 -7.62
N ILE A 444 -1.11 -9.28 -7.62
CA ILE A 444 -0.02 -10.08 -8.19
C ILE A 444 0.15 -11.41 -7.44
N LEU A 445 0.07 -11.42 -6.11
CA LEU A 445 0.15 -12.65 -5.34
C LEU A 445 -0.99 -13.62 -5.71
N LYS A 446 -2.24 -13.15 -5.75
CA LYS A 446 -3.40 -13.98 -6.15
C LYS A 446 -3.27 -14.52 -7.58
N ALA A 447 -2.62 -13.79 -8.48
CA ALA A 447 -2.38 -14.26 -9.85
C ALA A 447 -1.34 -15.41 -9.94
N PHE A 448 -0.37 -15.47 -9.01
CA PHE A 448 0.74 -16.43 -9.03
C PHE A 448 0.57 -17.62 -8.10
N PHE A 449 -0.29 -17.53 -7.09
CA PHE A 449 -0.51 -18.57 -6.08
C PHE A 449 -1.95 -19.10 -6.10
N ASN A 450 -2.12 -20.34 -5.66
CA ASN A 450 -3.42 -20.98 -5.52
C ASN A 450 -4.15 -20.41 -4.30
N GLU A 451 -5.14 -19.54 -4.54
CA GLU A 451 -5.93 -18.92 -3.47
C GLU A 451 -6.64 -19.93 -2.57
N ASP A 452 -6.99 -21.11 -3.09
CA ASP A 452 -7.70 -22.16 -2.37
C ASP A 452 -6.76 -23.11 -1.60
N TYR A 453 -5.43 -22.92 -1.70
CA TYR A 453 -4.45 -23.76 -1.02
C TYR A 453 -4.58 -23.62 0.51
N PRO A 454 -4.80 -24.72 1.26
CA PRO A 454 -4.87 -24.70 2.72
C PRO A 454 -3.49 -24.38 3.32
N LEU A 455 -3.41 -23.28 4.07
CA LEU A 455 -2.16 -22.87 4.71
C LEU A 455 -1.83 -23.80 5.88
N PRO A 456 -0.67 -24.50 5.86
CA PRO A 456 -0.29 -25.40 6.95
C PRO A 456 0.17 -24.63 8.19
N HIS A 457 -0.09 -25.23 9.36
CA HIS A 457 0.40 -24.76 10.67
C HIS A 457 0.13 -23.27 10.97
N PRO A 458 -1.10 -22.77 10.82
CA PRO A 458 -1.42 -21.40 11.18
C PRO A 458 -1.19 -21.15 12.67
N VAL A 459 -0.88 -19.91 13.02
CA VAL A 459 -0.48 -19.44 14.35
C VAL A 459 -1.20 -18.14 14.71
N GLU A 460 -1.12 -17.76 15.99
CA GLU A 460 -1.55 -16.46 16.49
C GLU A 460 -0.61 -16.00 17.61
N ALA A 461 -0.22 -14.73 17.60
CA ALA A 461 0.64 -14.18 18.65
C ALA A 461 -0.07 -14.18 20.00
N THR A 462 0.68 -14.50 21.06
CA THR A 462 0.21 -14.34 22.44
C THR A 462 -0.15 -12.88 22.75
N ALA A 463 -0.96 -12.65 23.77
CA ALA A 463 -1.45 -11.30 24.12
C ALA A 463 -0.32 -10.28 24.44
N ASP A 464 0.86 -10.75 24.87
CA ASP A 464 2.05 -9.94 25.10
C ASP A 464 2.99 -9.86 23.86
N GLY A 465 2.70 -10.66 22.83
CA GLY A 465 3.48 -10.77 21.60
C GLY A 465 4.82 -11.50 21.79
N SER A 466 5.08 -12.14 22.92
CA SER A 466 6.36 -12.79 23.19
C SER A 466 6.56 -14.09 22.42
N ASP A 467 5.46 -14.77 22.05
CA ASP A 467 5.48 -16.07 21.37
C ASP A 467 4.30 -16.23 20.39
N LEU A 468 4.31 -17.32 19.62
CA LEU A 468 3.24 -17.73 18.71
C LEU A 468 2.60 -19.04 19.19
N ALA A 469 1.28 -19.04 19.35
CA ALA A 469 0.49 -20.23 19.66
C ALA A 469 -0.11 -20.83 18.38
N PRO A 470 -0.27 -22.17 18.27
CA PRO A 470 -0.98 -22.77 17.14
C PRO A 470 -2.44 -22.29 17.07
N TRP A 471 -2.87 -21.84 15.89
CA TRP A 471 -4.26 -21.50 15.61
C TRP A 471 -5.12 -22.77 15.57
N LYS A 472 -6.24 -22.77 16.30
CA LYS A 472 -7.14 -23.92 16.44
C LYS A 472 -8.54 -23.70 15.86
N GLY A 473 -8.77 -22.57 15.20
CA GLY A 473 -10.04 -22.28 14.56
C GLY A 473 -10.15 -22.91 13.17
N GLN A 474 -11.01 -22.32 12.33
CA GLN A 474 -11.24 -22.81 10.98
C GLN A 474 -9.97 -22.79 10.11
N PRO A 475 -9.87 -23.68 9.10
CA PRO A 475 -8.78 -23.67 8.14
C PRO A 475 -8.62 -22.31 7.46
N LEU A 476 -7.37 -21.92 7.21
CA LEU A 476 -7.01 -20.71 6.48
C LEU A 476 -6.50 -21.10 5.11
N THR A 477 -6.74 -20.25 4.11
CA THR A 477 -6.23 -20.43 2.74
C THR A 477 -5.32 -19.27 2.36
N LEU A 478 -4.48 -19.46 1.33
CA LEU A 478 -3.61 -18.38 0.86
C LEU A 478 -4.41 -17.15 0.41
N GLY A 479 -5.51 -17.33 -0.31
CA GLY A 479 -6.36 -16.21 -0.77
C GLY A 479 -6.91 -15.38 0.39
N ASN A 480 -7.37 -16.04 1.46
CA ASN A 480 -7.87 -15.37 2.65
C ASN A 480 -6.77 -14.57 3.35
N GLU A 481 -5.59 -15.18 3.52
CA GLU A 481 -4.48 -14.51 4.19
C GLU A 481 -3.84 -13.41 3.33
N ILE A 482 -3.91 -13.49 1.99
CA ILE A 482 -3.47 -12.41 1.08
C ILE A 482 -4.41 -11.20 1.18
N ASN A 483 -5.73 -11.41 1.13
CA ASN A 483 -6.69 -10.31 1.27
C ASN A 483 -6.58 -9.67 2.67
N LYS A 484 -6.47 -10.49 3.71
CA LYS A 484 -6.26 -10.02 5.08
C LYS A 484 -4.97 -9.23 5.23
N LEU A 485 -3.88 -9.66 4.57
CA LEU A 485 -2.62 -8.91 4.55
C LEU A 485 -2.80 -7.52 3.96
N ALA A 486 -3.47 -7.41 2.82
CA ALA A 486 -3.72 -6.14 2.15
C ALA A 486 -4.50 -5.18 3.06
N ASN A 487 -5.56 -5.69 3.71
CA ASN A 487 -6.34 -4.90 4.66
C ASN A 487 -5.59 -4.58 5.96
N ASN A 488 -4.77 -5.48 6.50
CA ASN A 488 -3.97 -5.19 7.69
C ASN A 488 -2.98 -4.05 7.42
N ILE A 489 -2.32 -4.03 6.26
CA ILE A 489 -1.39 -2.95 5.89
C ILE A 489 -2.13 -1.65 5.62
N ALA A 490 -3.28 -1.69 4.95
CA ALA A 490 -4.10 -0.51 4.69
C ALA A 490 -4.64 0.09 6.01
N LEU A 491 -5.40 -0.69 6.78
CA LEU A 491 -6.04 -0.26 8.02
C LEU A 491 -5.05 -0.06 9.19
N GLY A 492 -3.83 -0.60 9.10
CA GLY A 492 -2.75 -0.26 10.02
C GLY A 492 -2.43 1.25 10.00
N ARG A 493 -2.66 1.93 8.87
CA ARG A 493 -2.51 3.39 8.78
C ARG A 493 -3.68 4.13 9.42
N ASP A 494 -4.87 3.54 9.42
CA ASP A 494 -6.04 4.06 10.14
C ASP A 494 -5.80 3.94 11.65
N ALA A 495 -5.25 2.81 12.10
CA ALA A 495 -4.84 2.58 13.48
C ALA A 495 -3.78 3.59 13.98
N ALA A 496 -2.96 4.13 13.07
CA ALA A 496 -2.02 5.21 13.38
C ALA A 496 -2.68 6.60 13.47
N GLY A 497 -3.94 6.72 13.05
CA GLY A 497 -4.68 7.98 12.99
C GLY A 497 -4.37 8.84 11.76
N VAL A 498 -3.78 8.28 10.70
CA VAL A 498 -3.33 9.07 9.53
C VAL A 498 -4.18 8.87 8.27
N HIS A 499 -5.05 7.86 8.25
CA HIS A 499 -5.99 7.61 7.15
C HIS A 499 -7.39 7.29 7.70
N TYR A 500 -8.41 7.47 6.85
CA TYR A 500 -9.78 7.03 7.12
C TYR A 500 -10.04 5.68 6.47
N ARG A 501 -11.08 4.96 6.94
CA ARG A 501 -11.52 3.69 6.35
C ARG A 501 -11.66 3.75 4.83
N SER A 502 -12.37 4.76 4.30
CA SER A 502 -12.51 4.90 2.85
C SER A 502 -11.19 5.13 2.12
N ASP A 503 -10.21 5.83 2.71
CA ASP A 503 -8.88 5.96 2.12
C ASP A 503 -8.23 4.59 1.93
N SER A 504 -8.39 3.73 2.94
CA SER A 504 -7.78 2.41 3.01
C SER A 504 -8.52 1.39 2.13
N VAL A 505 -9.83 1.23 2.33
CA VAL A 505 -10.64 0.27 1.56
C VAL A 505 -10.68 0.62 0.07
N ASN A 506 -10.99 1.87 -0.28
CA ASN A 506 -11.09 2.23 -1.69
C ASN A 506 -9.72 2.28 -2.38
N GLY A 507 -8.65 2.56 -1.62
CA GLY A 507 -7.29 2.54 -2.14
C GLY A 507 -6.88 1.17 -2.69
N LEU A 508 -7.36 0.07 -2.10
CA LEU A 508 -7.09 -1.29 -2.61
C LEU A 508 -7.50 -1.44 -4.08
N PHE A 509 -8.63 -0.84 -4.49
CA PHE A 509 -9.14 -0.96 -5.86
C PHE A 509 -8.27 -0.23 -6.88
N VAL A 510 -7.71 0.93 -6.53
CA VAL A 510 -6.74 1.64 -7.39
C VAL A 510 -5.51 0.76 -7.63
N GLY A 511 -5.05 0.08 -6.58
CA GLY A 511 -3.98 -0.89 -6.67
C GLY A 511 -4.31 -2.09 -7.56
N GLU A 512 -5.48 -2.69 -7.36
CA GLU A 512 -5.98 -3.82 -8.14
C GLU A 512 -6.06 -3.46 -9.63
N GLU A 513 -6.63 -2.32 -10.01
CA GLU A 513 -6.69 -1.86 -11.40
C GLU A 513 -5.29 -1.73 -12.03
N GLN A 514 -4.34 -1.13 -11.30
CA GLN A 514 -2.95 -0.99 -11.76
C GLN A 514 -2.27 -2.35 -11.97
N ALA A 515 -2.43 -3.29 -11.04
CA ALA A 515 -1.87 -4.63 -11.17
C ALA A 515 -2.53 -5.44 -12.29
N LEU A 516 -3.83 -5.27 -12.53
CA LEU A 516 -4.52 -5.91 -13.65
C LEU A 516 -4.04 -5.37 -15.01
N GLY A 517 -3.80 -4.06 -15.11
CA GLY A 517 -3.13 -3.47 -16.27
C GLY A 517 -1.75 -4.08 -16.52
N LEU A 518 -0.93 -4.17 -15.48
CA LEU A 518 0.39 -4.80 -15.53
C LEU A 518 0.31 -6.26 -16.00
N LEU A 519 -0.60 -7.05 -15.44
CA LEU A 519 -0.81 -8.46 -15.82
C LEU A 519 -1.30 -8.58 -17.27
N CYS A 520 -2.16 -7.67 -17.74
CA CYS A 520 -2.61 -7.65 -19.13
C CYS A 520 -1.41 -7.52 -20.07
N ASP A 521 -0.53 -6.55 -19.84
CA ASP A 521 0.66 -6.37 -20.68
C ASP A 521 1.61 -7.56 -20.61
N TYR A 522 1.95 -8.03 -19.42
CA TYR A 522 2.87 -9.16 -19.26
C TYR A 522 2.31 -10.45 -19.87
N SER A 523 0.99 -10.65 -19.82
CA SER A 523 0.35 -11.83 -20.42
C SER A 523 0.55 -11.95 -21.95
N ARG A 524 0.94 -10.87 -22.63
CA ARG A 524 1.30 -10.86 -24.07
C ARG A 524 2.72 -11.34 -24.36
N THR A 525 3.56 -11.43 -23.32
CA THR A 525 5.02 -11.54 -23.48
C THR A 525 5.56 -12.96 -23.31
N TYR A 526 4.76 -13.85 -22.72
CA TYR A 526 5.15 -15.23 -22.43
C TYR A 526 5.12 -16.11 -23.69
N ASN A 527 6.05 -17.06 -23.77
CA ASN A 527 6.12 -18.05 -24.85
C ASN A 527 5.36 -19.32 -24.49
N GLU A 528 5.28 -19.61 -23.20
CA GLU A 528 4.55 -20.71 -22.61
C GLU A 528 3.08 -20.65 -23.05
N ARG A 529 2.50 -21.81 -23.37
CA ARG A 529 1.04 -21.91 -23.48
C ARG A 529 0.49 -21.97 -22.06
N PHE A 530 -0.09 -20.87 -21.60
CA PHE A 530 -0.73 -20.77 -20.30
C PHE A 530 -2.17 -20.29 -20.47
N ASP A 531 -3.08 -20.79 -19.65
CA ASP A 531 -4.52 -20.54 -19.77
C ASP A 531 -4.96 -19.18 -19.17
N GLY A 532 -3.98 -18.32 -18.88
CA GLY A 532 -4.17 -17.03 -18.21
C GLY A 532 -3.88 -17.06 -16.72
N PHE A 533 -3.65 -15.88 -16.16
CA PHE A 533 -3.69 -15.68 -14.71
C PHE A 533 -5.15 -15.75 -14.26
N VAL A 534 -5.47 -16.65 -13.33
CA VAL A 534 -6.82 -16.76 -12.75
C VAL A 534 -6.74 -16.36 -11.28
N LEU A 535 -7.58 -15.39 -10.90
CA LEU A 535 -7.60 -14.82 -9.56
C LEU A 535 -8.98 -14.26 -9.22
N SER A 536 -9.23 -14.06 -7.93
CA SER A 536 -10.42 -13.41 -7.41
C SER A 536 -10.13 -11.94 -7.12
N THR A 537 -11.00 -11.02 -7.57
CA THR A 537 -10.88 -9.60 -7.25
C THR A 537 -11.21 -9.33 -5.78
N PHE A 538 -10.90 -8.15 -5.25
CA PHE A 538 -11.33 -7.75 -3.91
C PHE A 538 -12.87 -7.69 -3.76
N ARG A 539 -13.60 -7.60 -4.88
CA ARG A 539 -15.08 -7.71 -4.91
C ARG A 539 -15.57 -9.16 -4.92
N GLY A 540 -14.67 -10.13 -4.97
CA GLY A 540 -14.99 -11.56 -4.99
C GLY A 540 -15.31 -12.11 -6.39
N GLU A 541 -15.08 -11.35 -7.45
CA GLU A 541 -15.30 -11.82 -8.82
C GLU A 541 -14.10 -12.65 -9.27
N LYS A 542 -14.32 -13.85 -9.81
CA LYS A 542 -13.24 -14.59 -10.46
C LYS A 542 -13.01 -14.05 -11.87
N ILE A 543 -11.76 -13.76 -12.17
CA ILE A 543 -11.32 -13.20 -13.45
C ILE A 543 -10.16 -14.01 -14.03
N ARG A 544 -9.97 -13.87 -15.34
CA ARG A 544 -8.85 -14.40 -16.11
C ARG A 544 -8.20 -13.30 -16.92
N VAL A 545 -6.88 -13.19 -16.80
CA VAL A 545 -6.06 -12.27 -17.59
C VAL A 545 -5.17 -13.08 -18.55
N VAL A 546 -5.38 -12.92 -19.86
CA VAL A 546 -4.64 -13.67 -20.89
C VAL A 546 -4.59 -12.88 -22.19
N ASN A 547 -3.44 -12.88 -22.88
CA ASN A 547 -3.24 -12.16 -24.13
C ASN A 547 -3.74 -10.70 -24.06
N GLY A 548 -3.42 -10.05 -22.95
CA GLY A 548 -3.79 -8.70 -22.52
C GLY A 548 -5.27 -8.36 -22.54
N GLU A 549 -6.12 -9.36 -22.40
CA GLU A 549 -7.53 -9.20 -22.15
C GLU A 549 -7.86 -9.67 -20.72
N LEU A 550 -8.79 -8.96 -20.08
CA LEU A 550 -9.40 -9.35 -18.81
C LEU A 550 -10.82 -9.87 -19.06
N LYS A 551 -11.15 -11.05 -18.53
CA LYS A 551 -12.46 -11.69 -18.68
C LYS A 551 -12.96 -12.21 -17.34
N GLN A 552 -14.26 -12.07 -17.07
CA GLN A 552 -14.91 -12.74 -15.95
C GLN A 552 -15.01 -14.25 -16.23
N VAL A 553 -14.83 -15.09 -15.19
CA VAL A 553 -14.78 -16.56 -15.29
C VAL A 553 -15.95 -17.21 -14.58
#